data_AF-A0A7R9PFM5-F1
#
_entry.id   AF-A0A7R9PFM5-F1
#
_cell.length_a   1.000
_cell.length_b   1.000
_cell.length_c   1.000
_cell.angle_alpha   90.00
_cell.angle_beta   90.00
_cell.angle_gamma   90.00
#
_symmetry.space_group_name_H-M   'P 1'
#
loop_
_entity.id
_entity.type
_entity.pdbx_description
1 polymer ?
#
loop_
_entity_poly.entity_id
_entity_poly.type
_entity_poly.pdbx_seq_one_letter_code
_entity_poly.pdbx_strand_id
1 'polypeptide(L)'
;LFHKGISQSGSTLSYWAFKNDTTQRAFRYINYFGFEVTTIYELVEYFQNISWQELVIYQRYALTYQEQNQHLTPFIPTLEHEQQWGGEVFLPGPPEALIEFGYVNDVPLIFGLNPIKKVIYEDT
;
A
#
# COMPACT_ATOMS: atom_id res chain seq x y z
N LEU A 1 -9.16 4.19 -21.65
CA LEU A 1 -8.25 3.04 -21.41
C LEU A 1 -8.99 1.71 -21.47
N PHE A 2 -10.14 1.59 -20.80
CA PHE A 2 -10.99 0.39 -20.81
C PHE A 2 -12.47 0.81 -20.78
N HIS A 3 -13.40 -0.15 -20.98
CA HIS A 3 -14.84 0.13 -21.09
C HIS A 3 -15.69 -0.54 -20.00
N LYS A 4 -15.10 -1.46 -19.22
CA LYS A 4 -15.75 -2.25 -18.15
C LYS A 4 -14.69 -2.71 -17.14
N GLY A 5 -15.10 -2.97 -15.90
CA GLY A 5 -14.27 -3.55 -14.84
C GLY A 5 -14.91 -4.77 -14.18
N ILE A 6 -14.08 -5.71 -13.72
CA ILE A 6 -14.49 -6.81 -12.85
C ILE A 6 -13.58 -6.81 -11.62
N SER A 7 -14.15 -6.69 -10.42
CA SER A 7 -13.41 -6.74 -9.17
C SER A 7 -13.83 -7.96 -8.35
N GLN A 8 -12.91 -8.91 -8.16
CA GLN A 8 -13.19 -10.18 -7.49
C GLN A 8 -12.51 -10.21 -6.12
N SER A 9 -13.29 -10.42 -5.06
CA SER A 9 -12.78 -10.58 -3.69
C SER A 9 -12.00 -9.38 -3.11
N GLY A 10 -12.13 -8.20 -3.71
CA GLY A 10 -11.41 -7.00 -3.26
C GLY A 10 -12.01 -5.70 -3.80
N SER A 11 -11.76 -4.62 -3.08
CA SER A 11 -12.16 -3.26 -3.41
C SER A 11 -11.15 -2.27 -2.81
N THR A 12 -11.02 -1.08 -3.40
CA THR A 12 -10.22 0.02 -2.83
C THR A 12 -10.68 0.43 -1.43
N LEU A 13 -11.94 0.14 -1.07
CA LEU A 13 -12.51 0.37 0.26
C LEU A 13 -12.17 -0.74 1.28
N SER A 14 -11.42 -1.76 0.89
CA SER A 14 -11.00 -2.81 1.81
C SER A 14 -9.94 -2.27 2.77
N TYR A 15 -10.04 -2.58 4.07
CA TYR A 15 -9.11 -2.07 5.09
C TYR A 15 -7.63 -2.41 4.82
N TRP A 16 -7.36 -3.42 4.00
CA TRP A 16 -6.01 -3.85 3.61
C TRP A 16 -5.51 -3.22 2.31
N ALA A 17 -6.36 -2.51 1.56
CA ALA A 17 -6.07 -2.04 0.20
C ALA A 17 -5.50 -0.61 0.14
N PHE A 18 -5.65 0.20 1.20
CA PHE A 18 -5.20 1.59 1.23
C PHE A 18 -4.83 2.04 2.64
N LYS A 19 -3.85 2.95 2.75
CA LYS A 19 -3.54 3.67 3.99
C LYS A 19 -3.10 5.09 3.67
N ASN A 20 -3.60 6.07 4.42
CA ASN A 20 -3.30 7.49 4.16
C ASN A 20 -1.81 7.84 4.24
N ASP A 21 -1.10 7.30 5.23
CA ASP A 21 0.32 7.58 5.41
C ASP A 21 1.07 6.31 5.82
N THR A 22 2.11 6.00 5.04
CA THR A 22 3.03 4.88 5.27
C THR A 22 4.46 5.33 5.52
N THR A 23 4.73 6.63 5.64
CA THR A 23 6.08 7.20 5.83
C THR A 23 6.79 6.59 7.04
N GLN A 24 6.08 6.45 8.17
CA GLN A 24 6.62 5.84 9.38
C GLN A 24 7.00 4.36 9.21
N ARG A 25 6.40 3.65 8.25
CA ARG A 25 6.81 2.27 7.91
C ARG A 25 8.19 2.26 7.28
N ALA A 26 8.48 3.23 6.40
CA ALA A 26 9.79 3.35 5.75
C ALA A 26 10.89 3.69 6.77
N PHE A 27 10.66 4.64 7.68
CA PHE A 27 11.62 4.97 8.75
C PHE A 27 11.87 3.80 9.70
N ARG A 28 10.81 3.08 10.11
CA ARG A 28 10.98 1.87 10.91
C ARG A 28 11.76 0.79 10.16
N TYR A 29 11.53 0.68 8.86
CA TYR A 29 12.16 -0.35 8.06
C TYR A 29 13.65 -0.11 7.88
N ILE A 30 14.07 1.12 7.64
CA ILE A 30 15.50 1.42 7.51
C ILE A 30 16.24 1.26 8.86
N ASN A 31 15.58 1.57 9.98
CA ASN A 31 16.13 1.30 11.31
C ASN A 31 16.37 -0.19 11.56
N TYR A 32 15.58 -1.09 10.95
CA TYR A 32 15.83 -2.54 11.04
C TYR A 32 17.19 -2.95 10.44
N PHE A 33 17.64 -2.24 9.41
CA PHE A 33 18.97 -2.43 8.82
C PHE A 33 20.10 -1.73 9.60
N GLY A 34 19.78 -1.09 10.73
CA GLY A 34 20.76 -0.45 11.61
C GLY A 34 21.17 0.97 11.18
N PHE A 35 20.45 1.60 10.26
CA PHE A 35 20.68 3.00 9.91
C PHE A 35 19.73 3.91 10.68
N GLU A 36 20.27 4.97 11.27
CA GLU A 36 19.49 6.06 11.85
C GLU A 36 19.39 7.19 10.83
N VAL A 37 18.18 7.48 10.36
CA VAL A 37 17.94 8.52 9.34
C VAL A 37 16.95 9.56 9.88
N THR A 38 17.15 10.82 9.49
CA THR A 38 16.27 11.92 9.93
C THR A 38 15.54 12.58 8.77
N THR A 39 15.97 12.32 7.53
CA THR A 39 15.39 12.91 6.33
C THR A 39 14.95 11.85 5.31
N ILE A 40 14.00 12.23 4.43
CA ILE A 40 13.54 11.39 3.33
C ILE A 40 14.66 11.14 2.30
N TYR A 41 15.54 12.11 2.09
CA TYR A 41 16.66 11.99 1.14
C TYR A 41 17.66 10.92 1.59
N GLU A 42 18.08 10.95 2.86
CA GLU A 42 18.93 9.91 3.45
C GLU A 42 18.27 8.54 3.35
N LEU A 43 16.97 8.46 3.68
CA LEU A 43 16.20 7.23 3.63
C LEU A 43 16.21 6.60 2.22
N VAL A 44 16.01 7.40 1.18
CA VAL A 44 16.05 6.93 -0.21
C VAL A 44 17.46 6.48 -0.59
N GLU A 45 18.49 7.26 -0.24
CA GLU A 45 19.89 6.92 -0.50
C GLU A 45 20.28 5.57 0.12
N TYR A 46 19.93 5.33 1.38
CA TYR A 46 20.24 4.05 2.03
C TYR A 46 19.46 2.89 1.41
N PHE A 47 18.16 3.06 1.13
CA PHE A 47 17.39 2.00 0.48
C PHE A 47 17.92 1.63 -0.90
N GLN A 48 18.50 2.57 -1.65
CA GLN A 48 19.14 2.29 -2.94
C GLN A 48 20.43 1.48 -2.83
N ASN A 49 21.06 1.44 -1.64
CA ASN A 49 22.29 0.69 -1.39
C ASN A 49 22.05 -0.71 -0.79
N ILE A 50 20.84 -1.01 -0.31
CA ILE A 50 20.47 -2.34 0.20
C ILE A 50 20.10 -3.24 -0.97
N SER A 51 20.45 -4.54 -0.90
CA SER A 51 20.08 -5.48 -1.96
C SER A 51 18.56 -5.65 -2.05
N TRP A 52 18.02 -5.77 -3.26
CA TRP A 52 16.58 -5.94 -3.45
C TRP A 52 16.05 -7.21 -2.76
N GLN A 53 16.89 -8.25 -2.64
CA GLN A 53 16.54 -9.49 -1.94
C GLN A 53 16.28 -9.23 -0.46
N GLU A 54 17.17 -8.49 0.20
CA GLU A 54 17.01 -8.11 1.61
C GLU A 54 15.78 -7.21 1.80
N LEU A 55 15.56 -6.27 0.86
CA LEU A 55 14.37 -5.41 0.87
C LEU A 55 13.06 -6.21 0.80
N VAL A 56 13.03 -7.31 0.04
CA VAL A 56 11.83 -8.14 -0.10
C VAL A 56 11.67 -9.11 1.08
N ILE A 57 12.76 -9.74 1.52
CA ILE A 57 12.75 -10.74 2.61
C ILE A 57 12.36 -10.09 3.94
N TYR A 58 12.91 -8.91 4.21
CA TYR A 58 12.75 -8.27 5.52
C TYR A 58 11.62 -7.23 5.58
N GLN A 59 10.85 -7.02 4.51
CA GLN A 59 9.82 -5.98 4.45
C GLN A 59 8.85 -5.98 5.65
N ARG A 60 8.51 -7.15 6.21
CA ARG A 60 7.59 -7.27 7.36
C ARG A 60 8.03 -6.48 8.59
N TYR A 61 9.32 -6.17 8.73
CA TYR A 61 9.84 -5.34 9.83
C TYR A 61 9.50 -3.85 9.69
N ALA A 62 8.99 -3.42 8.54
CA ALA A 62 8.39 -2.10 8.37
C ALA A 62 7.07 -1.92 9.14
N LEU A 63 6.38 -3.03 9.48
CA LEU A 63 5.14 -3.03 10.24
C LEU A 63 5.39 -3.10 11.75
N THR A 64 4.54 -2.44 12.52
CA THR A 64 4.41 -2.75 13.96
C THR A 64 3.78 -4.14 14.17
N TYR A 65 3.96 -4.72 15.35
CA TYR A 65 3.33 -6.01 15.69
C TYR A 65 1.80 -6.01 15.49
N GLN A 66 1.13 -4.90 15.86
CA GLN A 66 -0.31 -4.76 15.64
C GLN A 66 -0.67 -4.75 14.15
N GLU A 67 0.10 -4.03 13.32
CA GLU A 67 -0.14 -3.96 11.88
C GLU A 67 0.14 -5.29 11.17
N GLN A 68 1.08 -6.11 11.66
CA GLN A 68 1.36 -7.44 11.10
C GLN A 68 0.14 -8.37 11.17
N ASN A 69 -0.75 -8.17 12.14
CA ASN A 69 -2.01 -8.92 12.25
C ASN A 69 -3.11 -8.41 11.31
N GLN A 70 -2.96 -7.20 10.77
CA GLN A 70 -3.96 -6.52 9.95
C GLN A 70 -3.59 -6.51 8.47
N HIS A 71 -2.31 -6.51 8.14
CA HIS A 71 -1.82 -6.37 6.78
C HIS A 71 -0.90 -7.52 6.40
N LEU A 72 -1.10 -8.05 5.18
CA LEU A 72 -0.22 -9.06 4.61
C LEU A 72 1.14 -8.48 4.21
N THR A 73 1.16 -7.22 3.77
CA THR A 73 2.35 -6.50 3.31
C THR A 73 2.41 -5.08 3.89
N PRO A 74 3.61 -4.55 4.21
CA PRO A 74 3.80 -3.16 4.61
C PRO A 74 3.54 -2.13 3.52
N PHE A 75 3.80 -2.47 2.26
CA PHE A 75 3.75 -1.56 1.14
C PHE A 75 2.45 -1.81 0.38
N ILE A 76 1.51 -0.90 0.60
CA ILE A 76 0.17 -0.89 0.00
C ILE A 76 -0.06 0.49 -0.63
N PRO A 77 -1.05 0.63 -1.52
CA PRO A 77 -1.43 1.94 -2.03
C PRO A 77 -1.60 2.98 -0.91
N THR A 78 -1.06 4.18 -1.13
CA THR A 78 -1.06 5.29 -0.17
C THR A 78 -1.40 6.59 -0.89
N LEU A 79 -1.80 7.61 -0.12
CA LEU A 79 -1.98 8.94 -0.64
C LEU A 79 -0.66 9.49 -1.19
N GLU A 80 -0.71 10.08 -2.37
CA GLU A 80 0.40 10.78 -2.99
C GLU A 80 0.23 12.28 -2.79
N HIS A 81 1.19 12.90 -2.11
CA HIS A 81 1.29 14.36 -2.05
C HIS A 81 1.89 14.89 -3.36
N GLU A 82 1.55 16.13 -3.71
CA GLU A 82 1.92 16.76 -4.99
C GLU A 82 3.38 16.51 -5.42
N GLN A 83 3.56 16.56 -6.74
CA GLN A 83 4.73 16.19 -7.53
C GLN A 83 6.03 16.86 -7.07
N GLN A 84 6.59 16.47 -5.92
CA GLN A 84 7.92 16.91 -5.50
C GLN A 84 9.01 16.46 -6.49
N TRP A 85 8.71 15.49 -7.36
CA TRP A 85 9.65 14.82 -8.25
C TRP A 85 9.18 14.73 -9.72
N GLY A 86 8.13 15.48 -10.12
CA GLY A 86 7.68 15.59 -11.51
C GLY A 86 6.99 14.35 -12.11
N GLY A 87 6.66 13.33 -11.31
CA GLY A 87 5.93 12.13 -11.74
C GLY A 87 4.41 12.34 -11.82
N GLU A 88 3.70 11.43 -12.49
CA GLU A 88 2.22 11.40 -12.46
C GLU A 88 1.73 11.01 -11.06
N VAL A 89 0.72 11.71 -10.55
CA VAL A 89 0.06 11.37 -9.29
C VAL A 89 -1.02 10.32 -9.57
N PHE A 90 -0.85 9.11 -9.05
CA PHE A 90 -1.82 8.03 -9.28
C PHE A 90 -2.99 8.09 -8.28
N LEU A 91 -2.71 8.28 -6.99
CA LEU A 91 -3.73 8.42 -5.94
C LEU A 91 -3.68 9.81 -5.27
N PRO A 92 -4.40 10.81 -5.82
CA PRO A 92 -4.41 12.18 -5.29
C PRO A 92 -5.27 12.36 -4.03
N GLY A 93 -5.99 11.32 -3.61
CA GLY A 93 -6.92 11.39 -2.48
C GLY A 93 -7.28 10.01 -1.92
N PRO A 94 -7.89 9.96 -0.72
CA PRO A 94 -8.46 8.74 -0.17
C PRO A 94 -9.53 8.15 -1.11
N PRO A 95 -9.56 6.82 -1.36
CA PRO A 95 -10.49 6.21 -2.30
C PRO A 95 -11.97 6.55 -2.04
N GLU A 96 -12.38 6.63 -0.78
CA GLU A 96 -13.74 7.01 -0.38
C GLU A 96 -14.12 8.40 -0.86
N ALA A 97 -13.22 9.37 -0.73
CA ALA A 97 -13.43 10.75 -1.17
C ALA A 97 -13.44 10.84 -2.70
N LEU A 98 -12.53 10.12 -3.38
CA LEU A 98 -12.49 10.10 -4.85
C LEU A 98 -13.78 9.55 -5.45
N ILE A 99 -14.35 8.49 -4.84
CA ILE A 99 -15.64 7.93 -5.25
C ILE A 99 -16.77 8.91 -4.97
N GLU A 100 -16.84 9.49 -3.77
CA GLU A 100 -17.89 10.43 -3.36
C GLU A 100 -17.97 11.66 -4.26
N PHE A 101 -16.81 12.22 -4.63
CA PHE A 101 -16.72 13.40 -5.50
C PHE A 101 -16.77 13.08 -6.99
N GLY A 102 -16.90 11.81 -7.39
CA GLY A 102 -16.95 11.42 -8.80
C GLY A 102 -15.62 11.53 -9.54
N TYR A 103 -14.49 11.55 -8.84
CA TYR A 103 -13.14 11.45 -9.41
C TYR A 103 -12.79 10.00 -9.80
N VAL A 104 -13.75 9.31 -10.42
CA VAL A 104 -13.63 7.93 -10.89
C VAL A 104 -14.28 7.81 -12.26
N ASN A 105 -13.82 6.87 -13.07
CA ASN A 105 -14.40 6.65 -14.39
C ASN A 105 -15.79 6.01 -14.26
N ASP A 106 -16.76 6.55 -15.00
CA ASP A 106 -18.10 5.98 -15.10
C ASP A 106 -18.12 4.86 -16.15
N VAL A 107 -17.82 3.64 -15.70
CA VAL A 107 -17.93 2.42 -16.51
C VAL A 107 -18.63 1.32 -15.72
N PRO A 108 -19.33 0.38 -16.40
CA PRO A 108 -19.93 -0.76 -15.71
C PRO A 108 -18.91 -1.58 -14.92
N LEU A 109 -19.21 -1.82 -13.65
CA LEU A 109 -18.42 -2.63 -12.72
C LEU A 109 -19.22 -3.85 -12.25
N ILE A 110 -18.62 -5.04 -12.38
CA ILE A 110 -19.10 -6.25 -11.70
C ILE A 110 -18.21 -6.49 -10.46
N PHE A 111 -18.82 -6.63 -9.30
CA PHE A 111 -18.14 -6.99 -8.05
C PHE A 111 -18.71 -8.30 -7.48
N GLY A 112 -17.85 -9.16 -6.95
CA GLY A 112 -18.27 -10.43 -6.38
C GLY A 112 -17.34 -10.94 -5.29
N LEU A 113 -17.92 -11.66 -4.33
CA LEU A 113 -17.23 -12.39 -3.27
C LEU A 113 -17.58 -13.87 -3.38
N ASN A 114 -16.69 -14.74 -2.94
CA ASN A 114 -17.02 -16.15 -2.78
C ASN A 114 -18.01 -16.34 -1.62
N PRO A 115 -18.99 -17.27 -1.72
CA PRO A 115 -19.76 -17.69 -0.56
C PRO A 115 -18.80 -18.22 0.52
N ILE A 116 -19.01 -17.82 1.77
CA ILE A 116 -18.09 -18.07 2.88
C ILE A 116 -17.85 -19.59 3.04
N LYS A 117 -16.73 -20.08 2.49
CA LYS A 117 -15.94 -21.17 3.07
C LYS A 117 -14.57 -20.56 3.36
N LYS A 118 -14.31 -20.31 4.64
CA LYS A 118 -13.06 -19.74 5.13
C LYS A 118 -11.93 -20.74 4.80
N VAL A 119 -11.08 -20.44 3.82
CA VAL A 119 -9.94 -21.31 3.40
C VAL A 119 -8.63 -20.52 3.27
N ILE A 120 -8.56 -19.27 3.74
CA ILE A 120 -7.34 -18.43 3.61
C ILE A 120 -6.54 -18.36 4.93
N TYR A 121 -7.10 -18.82 6.05
CA TYR A 121 -6.47 -18.76 7.38
C TYR A 121 -6.33 -20.14 8.07
N GLU A 122 -6.53 -21.24 7.34
CA GLU A 122 -6.18 -22.58 7.82
C GLU A 122 -4.79 -22.88 7.26
N ASP A 123 -3.76 -22.78 8.12
CA ASP A 123 -2.35 -23.22 7.96
C ASP A 123 -1.32 -22.15 8.35
N THR A 124 -1.41 -21.65 9.58
CA THR A 124 -0.26 -21.08 10.31
C THR A 124 -0.18 -21.65 11.71
#